data_AF-A0A0Q0XU28-F1
#
_entry.id   AF-A0A0Q0XU28-F1
#
_cell.length_a   1.000
_cell.length_b   1.000
_cell.length_c   1.000
_cell.angle_alpha   90.00
_cell.angle_beta   90.00
_cell.angle_gamma   90.00
#
_symmetry.space_group_name_H-M   'P 1'
#
loop_
_entity.id
_entity.type
_entity.pdbx_description
1 polymer ?
#
loop_
_entity_poly.entity_id
_entity_poly.type
_entity_poly.pdbx_seq_one_letter_code
_entity_poly.pdbx_strand_id
1 'polypeptide(L)'
;MDQLSFNPAYQAQAEQALIRLHRRVEATQLDQSDLDRLRQTLAKRTMQAVEPPSGNSVRGSRPQADAALTPAFLSGSNAVPAGNEREQRRAVLNMAEWVNQQDVYDPTGYQLRRFGLWAHLHAAPSVTRDRRTELTAVPRDIVASYEDALASNAIDPGLLLRIEKSVSAAPYWLRGSFLAASVAARLEMNEVADGIRQACARFVRRVPALMELCFSDGTAFVDAPTLAWMTGTDGAESSGSPVQEYAGLRDELVTQLNQEGVEVVLLRLQEMQAAYRAPRQRCYATVIAADLLAARGLAWLASDLCANVARVMQATPAAQWEPDLYQKLLEQHPAELVSVMTAVKD
;
A
#
# COMPACT_ATOMS: atom_id res chain seq x y z
N MET A 1 -16.78 13.08 -34.78
CA MET A 1 -16.07 14.37 -34.72
C MET A 1 -16.24 14.90 -33.31
N ASP A 2 -15.12 15.02 -32.61
CA ASP A 2 -15.02 15.30 -31.17
C ASP A 2 -15.66 16.64 -30.78
N GLN A 3 -16.35 16.64 -29.64
CA GLN A 3 -17.08 17.80 -29.11
C GLN A 3 -16.17 18.88 -28.50
N LEU A 4 -14.84 18.65 -28.47
CA LEU A 4 -13.87 19.52 -27.79
C LEU A 4 -13.02 20.38 -28.73
N SER A 5 -13.26 20.35 -30.05
CA SER A 5 -12.50 21.15 -31.03
C SER A 5 -13.24 22.39 -31.54
N PHE A 6 -14.26 22.87 -30.84
CA PHE A 6 -15.03 24.05 -31.26
C PHE A 6 -14.32 25.36 -30.84
N ASN A 7 -13.24 25.70 -31.54
CA ASN A 7 -12.49 26.95 -31.37
C ASN A 7 -13.22 28.10 -32.11
N PRO A 8 -13.35 29.32 -31.54
CA PRO A 8 -14.02 30.46 -32.19
C PRO A 8 -13.49 30.79 -33.60
N ALA A 9 -12.23 30.47 -33.90
CA ALA A 9 -11.68 30.62 -35.24
C ALA A 9 -12.36 29.71 -36.29
N TYR A 10 -12.72 28.48 -35.92
CA TYR A 10 -13.43 27.55 -36.81
C TYR A 10 -14.91 27.91 -36.97
N GLN A 11 -15.51 28.55 -35.96
CA GLN A 11 -16.87 29.10 -36.07
C GLN A 11 -16.95 30.20 -37.14
N ALA A 12 -16.05 31.18 -37.08
CA ALA A 12 -16.02 32.26 -38.06
C ALA A 12 -15.79 31.74 -39.50
N GLN A 13 -14.94 30.71 -39.64
CA GLN A 13 -14.69 30.06 -40.93
C GLN A 13 -15.93 29.30 -41.44
N ALA A 14 -16.67 28.62 -40.56
CA ALA A 14 -17.89 27.92 -40.90
C ALA A 14 -19.03 28.88 -41.31
N GLU A 15 -19.18 30.01 -40.61
CA GLU A 15 -20.15 31.05 -40.95
C GLU A 15 -19.83 31.70 -42.30
N GLN A 16 -18.56 31.99 -42.58
CA GLN A 16 -18.13 32.51 -43.87
C GLN A 16 -18.34 31.50 -45.01
N ALA A 17 -18.10 30.21 -44.77
CA ALA A 17 -18.37 29.15 -45.74
C ALA A 17 -19.87 29.04 -46.07
N LEU A 18 -20.74 29.14 -45.06
CA LEU A 18 -22.20 29.16 -45.24
C LEU A 18 -22.66 30.36 -46.07
N ILE A 19 -22.12 31.56 -45.81
CA ILE A 19 -22.46 32.77 -46.59
C ILE A 19 -22.03 32.59 -48.06
N ARG A 20 -20.87 31.99 -48.32
CA ARG A 20 -20.40 31.68 -49.69
C ARG A 20 -21.31 30.66 -50.38
N LEU A 21 -21.78 29.66 -49.64
CA LEU A 21 -22.67 28.62 -50.15
C LEU A 21 -24.04 29.20 -50.50
N HIS A 22 -24.58 30.06 -49.62
CA HIS A 22 -25.86 30.74 -49.83
C HIS A 22 -25.83 31.66 -51.06
N ARG A 23 -24.72 32.36 -51.31
CA ARG A 23 -24.53 33.20 -52.51
C ARG A 23 -24.49 32.39 -53.81
N ARG A 24 -24.21 31.08 -53.76
CA ARG A 24 -24.15 30.19 -54.93
C ARG A 24 -25.43 29.39 -55.16
N VAL A 25 -26.45 29.53 -54.31
CA VAL A 25 -27.70 28.75 -54.35
C VAL A 25 -28.41 28.88 -55.70
N GLU A 26 -28.45 30.08 -56.28
CA GLU A 26 -29.11 30.31 -57.57
C GLU A 26 -28.40 29.61 -58.75
N ALA A 27 -27.12 29.25 -58.61
CA ALA A 27 -26.33 28.61 -59.67
C ALA A 27 -26.28 27.07 -59.57
N THR A 28 -26.68 26.47 -58.44
CA THR A 28 -26.37 25.06 -58.14
C THR A 28 -27.57 24.18 -57.73
N GLN A 29 -28.82 24.63 -57.92
CA GLN A 29 -30.03 23.85 -57.60
C GLN A 29 -30.01 23.16 -56.21
N LEU A 30 -29.37 23.79 -55.23
CA LEU A 30 -29.34 23.26 -53.86
C LEU A 30 -30.66 23.59 -53.16
N ASP A 31 -31.22 22.61 -52.45
CA ASP A 31 -32.45 22.77 -51.69
C ASP A 31 -32.25 23.78 -50.54
N GLN A 32 -33.05 24.84 -50.56
CA GLN A 32 -32.95 25.96 -49.63
C GLN A 32 -33.26 25.51 -48.20
N SER A 33 -34.11 24.48 -48.06
CA SER A 33 -34.53 23.93 -46.77
C SER A 33 -33.40 23.23 -46.01
N ASP A 34 -32.51 22.54 -46.71
CA ASP A 34 -31.35 21.87 -46.12
C ASP A 34 -30.29 22.87 -45.65
N LEU A 35 -30.14 23.99 -46.35
CA LEU A 35 -29.22 25.06 -45.95
C LEU A 35 -29.70 25.80 -44.70
N ASP A 36 -31.00 26.05 -44.59
CA ASP A 36 -31.58 26.64 -43.39
C ASP A 36 -31.46 25.70 -42.19
N ARG A 37 -31.66 24.40 -42.39
CA ARG A 37 -31.44 23.38 -41.36
C ARG A 37 -29.97 23.33 -40.90
N LEU A 38 -29.03 23.46 -41.82
CA LEU A 38 -27.60 23.49 -41.52
C LEU A 38 -27.20 24.75 -40.74
N ARG A 39 -27.79 25.90 -41.09
CA ARG A 39 -27.63 27.16 -40.36
C ARG A 39 -28.19 27.07 -38.93
N GLN A 40 -29.38 26.50 -38.76
CA GLN A 40 -29.99 26.31 -37.44
C GLN A 40 -29.17 25.35 -36.56
N THR A 41 -28.61 24.29 -37.12
CA THR A 41 -27.74 23.38 -36.37
C THR A 41 -26.42 24.02 -35.97
N LEU A 42 -25.81 24.86 -36.82
CA LEU A 42 -24.65 25.65 -36.45
C LEU A 42 -24.97 26.64 -35.33
N ALA A 43 -26.07 27.39 -35.42
CA ALA A 43 -26.49 28.33 -34.38
C ALA A 43 -26.78 27.62 -33.03
N LYS A 44 -27.39 26.44 -33.06
CA LYS A 44 -27.63 25.65 -31.85
C LYS A 44 -26.33 25.21 -31.19
N ARG A 45 -25.32 24.82 -31.98
CA ARG A 45 -24.00 24.41 -31.47
C ARG A 45 -23.18 25.59 -30.96
N THR A 46 -23.28 26.76 -31.58
CA THR A 46 -22.59 27.97 -31.10
C THR A 46 -23.21 28.47 -29.79
N MET A 47 -24.53 28.41 -29.63
CA MET A 47 -25.19 28.72 -28.35
C MET A 47 -24.80 27.73 -27.24
N GLN A 48 -24.71 26.43 -27.54
CA GLN A 48 -24.22 25.42 -26.60
C GLN A 48 -22.74 25.60 -26.22
N ALA A 49 -21.94 26.27 -27.05
CA ALA A 49 -20.55 26.61 -26.76
C ALA A 49 -20.37 27.94 -26.00
N VAL A 50 -21.40 28.80 -25.98
CA VAL A 50 -21.38 30.14 -25.34
C VAL A 50 -22.08 30.14 -23.97
N GLU A 51 -22.85 29.11 -23.61
CA GLU A 51 -23.32 28.95 -22.22
C GLU A 51 -22.13 28.68 -21.28
N PRO A 52 -21.94 29.48 -20.21
CA PRO A 52 -20.93 29.19 -19.21
C PRO A 52 -21.32 27.91 -18.46
N PRO A 53 -20.41 26.93 -18.28
CA PRO A 53 -20.66 25.82 -17.39
C PRO A 53 -20.75 26.38 -15.96
N SER A 54 -21.98 26.50 -15.46
CA SER A 54 -22.24 26.44 -14.04
C SER A 54 -21.88 25.03 -13.58
N GLY A 55 -20.75 24.92 -12.88
CA GLY A 55 -20.31 23.67 -12.25
C GLY A 55 -19.17 22.98 -13.00
N ASN A 56 -17.96 23.17 -12.46
CA ASN A 56 -16.77 22.34 -12.65
C ASN A 56 -16.27 22.17 -14.08
N SER A 57 -15.38 23.07 -14.50
CA SER A 57 -14.38 22.75 -15.51
C SER A 57 -12.99 23.18 -15.03
N VAL A 58 -12.23 22.16 -14.63
CA VAL A 58 -10.78 22.14 -14.50
C VAL A 58 -10.21 22.59 -15.85
N ARG A 59 -9.72 23.83 -15.90
CA ARG A 59 -8.94 24.30 -17.03
C ARG A 59 -7.50 23.89 -16.77
N GLY A 60 -6.99 22.96 -17.57
CA GLY A 60 -5.57 22.67 -17.65
C GLY A 60 -4.80 23.92 -18.06
N SER A 61 -4.23 24.59 -17.07
CA SER A 61 -3.08 25.46 -17.25
C SER A 61 -1.83 24.59 -17.32
N ARG A 62 -0.98 24.85 -18.32
CA ARG A 62 0.43 24.45 -18.32
C ARG A 62 1.04 24.71 -16.93
N PRO A 63 1.88 23.82 -16.38
CA PRO A 63 2.33 23.91 -15.01
C PRO A 63 3.22 25.14 -14.85
N GLN A 64 2.65 26.21 -14.30
CA GLN A 64 3.40 27.16 -13.51
C GLN A 64 3.39 26.58 -12.10
N ALA A 65 4.55 26.07 -11.67
CA ALA A 65 4.77 25.64 -10.30
C ALA A 65 4.49 26.84 -9.39
N ASP A 66 3.39 26.75 -8.62
CA ASP A 66 3.02 27.54 -7.42
C ASP A 66 1.50 27.76 -7.25
N ALA A 67 0.64 26.93 -7.84
CA ALA A 67 -0.76 26.85 -7.41
C ALA A 67 -0.84 26.13 -6.06
N ALA A 68 -0.62 26.88 -4.97
CA ALA A 68 -0.89 26.44 -3.61
C ALA A 68 -2.32 25.89 -3.51
N LEU A 69 -2.47 24.74 -2.82
CA LEU A 69 -3.76 24.12 -2.53
C LEU A 69 -4.69 25.16 -1.89
N THR A 70 -5.75 25.56 -2.59
CA THR A 70 -6.69 26.56 -2.06
C THR A 70 -7.50 25.95 -0.92
N PRO A 71 -7.83 26.71 0.14
CA PRO A 71 -8.62 26.20 1.26
C PRO A 71 -9.99 25.67 0.82
N ALA A 72 -10.57 26.17 -0.28
CA ALA A 72 -11.80 25.64 -0.86
C ALA A 72 -11.68 24.17 -1.34
N PHE A 73 -10.51 23.73 -1.80
CA PHE A 73 -10.24 22.34 -2.16
C PHE A 73 -10.18 21.42 -0.92
N LEU A 74 -9.74 21.95 0.22
CA LEU A 74 -9.62 21.23 1.49
C LEU A 74 -10.92 21.21 2.29
N SER A 75 -11.85 22.14 2.03
CA SER A 75 -13.11 22.31 2.77
C SER A 75 -14.24 21.34 2.39
N GLY A 76 -13.95 20.29 1.63
CA GLY A 76 -14.90 19.24 1.26
C GLY A 76 -15.27 18.29 2.41
N SER A 77 -15.59 18.81 3.59
CA SER A 77 -16.11 18.04 4.73
C SER A 77 -17.58 18.37 4.91
N ASN A 78 -18.43 17.92 4.00
CA ASN A 78 -19.84 17.77 4.33
C ASN A 78 -19.95 16.57 5.26
N ALA A 79 -20.04 16.85 6.57
CA ALA A 79 -20.38 15.84 7.56
C ALA A 79 -21.69 15.17 7.13
N VAL A 80 -21.60 13.89 6.76
CA VAL A 80 -22.77 13.09 6.40
C VAL A 80 -23.68 13.02 7.64
N PRO A 81 -24.97 13.34 7.52
CA PRO A 81 -25.88 13.18 8.66
C PRO A 81 -25.89 11.72 9.12
N ALA A 82 -25.72 11.49 10.43
CA ALA A 82 -25.49 10.16 11.03
C ALA A 82 -26.54 9.09 10.69
N GLY A 83 -27.76 9.49 10.30
CA GLY A 83 -28.80 8.57 9.80
C GLY A 83 -28.45 7.91 8.47
N ASN A 84 -27.74 8.63 7.59
CA ASN A 84 -27.34 8.13 6.27
C ASN A 84 -26.10 7.22 6.36
N GLU A 85 -25.35 7.27 7.46
CA GLU A 85 -24.07 6.54 7.58
C GLU A 85 -24.27 5.02 7.53
N ARG A 86 -25.30 4.50 8.20
CA ARG A 86 -25.63 3.07 8.18
C ARG A 86 -26.06 2.60 6.79
N GLU A 87 -26.88 3.41 6.11
CA GLU A 87 -27.35 3.10 4.75
C GLU A 87 -26.22 3.19 3.74
N GLN A 88 -25.36 4.20 3.83
CA GLN A 88 -24.16 4.34 3.01
C GLN A 88 -23.19 3.19 3.24
N ARG A 89 -22.93 2.82 4.50
CA ARG A 89 -22.12 1.65 4.85
C ARG A 89 -22.69 0.39 4.21
N ARG A 90 -24.00 0.17 4.32
CA ARG A 90 -24.67 -0.98 3.69
C ARG A 90 -24.54 -0.93 2.16
N ALA A 91 -24.70 0.23 1.55
CA ALA A 91 -24.54 0.40 0.11
C ALA A 91 -23.12 0.07 -0.36
N VAL A 92 -22.09 0.53 0.35
CA VAL A 92 -20.68 0.21 0.06
C VAL A 92 -20.41 -1.29 0.21
N LEU A 93 -20.92 -1.93 1.28
CA LEU A 93 -20.72 -3.36 1.51
C LEU A 93 -21.45 -4.20 0.45
N ASN A 94 -22.65 -3.81 0.04
CA ASN A 94 -23.39 -4.46 -1.05
C ASN A 94 -22.65 -4.31 -2.39
N MET A 95 -22.08 -3.13 -2.66
CA MET A 95 -21.29 -2.89 -3.87
C MET A 95 -20.00 -3.73 -3.87
N ALA A 96 -19.32 -3.81 -2.73
CA ALA A 96 -18.16 -4.67 -2.54
C ALA A 96 -18.50 -6.15 -2.78
N GLU A 97 -19.64 -6.61 -2.26
CA GLU A 97 -20.15 -7.95 -2.53
C GLU A 97 -20.47 -8.17 -4.01
N TRP A 98 -21.14 -7.21 -4.65
CA TRP A 98 -21.45 -7.29 -6.08
C TRP A 98 -20.19 -7.36 -6.94
N VAL A 99 -19.17 -6.54 -6.66
CA VAL A 99 -17.87 -6.59 -7.37
C VAL A 99 -17.24 -7.99 -7.24
N ASN A 100 -17.11 -8.51 -6.02
CA ASN A 100 -16.53 -9.84 -5.79
C ASN A 100 -17.37 -10.99 -6.40
N GLN A 101 -18.67 -10.80 -6.63
CA GLN A 101 -19.52 -11.78 -7.32
C GLN A 101 -19.31 -11.76 -8.84
N GLN A 102 -18.99 -10.60 -9.42
CA GLN A 102 -18.66 -10.50 -10.85
C GLN A 102 -17.25 -11.05 -11.12
N ASP A 103 -16.30 -10.66 -10.28
CA ASP A 103 -14.92 -11.13 -10.37
C ASP A 103 -14.31 -11.26 -8.96
N VAL A 104 -13.97 -12.48 -8.57
CA VAL A 104 -13.34 -12.74 -7.27
C VAL A 104 -11.90 -12.22 -7.24
N TYR A 105 -11.24 -12.06 -8.41
CA TYR A 105 -9.86 -11.60 -8.54
C TYR A 105 -9.72 -10.07 -8.54
N ASP A 106 -10.82 -9.33 -8.66
CA ASP A 106 -10.79 -7.86 -8.62
C ASP A 106 -10.49 -7.35 -7.19
N PRO A 107 -9.36 -6.65 -6.96
CA PRO A 107 -9.01 -6.08 -5.65
C PRO A 107 -10.00 -5.01 -5.17
N THR A 108 -10.75 -4.39 -6.08
CA THR A 108 -11.64 -3.27 -5.79
C THR A 108 -12.68 -3.63 -4.74
N GLY A 109 -13.31 -4.80 -4.84
CA GLY A 109 -14.37 -5.18 -3.91
C GLY A 109 -13.85 -5.49 -2.50
N TYR A 110 -12.65 -6.05 -2.37
CA TYR A 110 -12.00 -6.23 -1.05
C TYR A 110 -11.62 -4.89 -0.41
N GLN A 111 -11.12 -3.94 -1.19
CA GLN A 111 -10.77 -2.60 -0.73
C GLN A 111 -12.03 -1.82 -0.30
N LEU A 112 -13.10 -1.88 -1.10
CA LEU A 112 -14.41 -1.29 -0.76
C LEU A 112 -14.98 -1.89 0.52
N ARG A 113 -14.86 -3.21 0.71
CA ARG A 113 -15.31 -3.87 1.95
C ARG A 113 -14.57 -3.31 3.16
N ARG A 114 -13.24 -3.20 3.11
CA ARG A 114 -12.45 -2.60 4.20
C ARG A 114 -12.81 -1.14 4.46
N PHE A 115 -13.02 -0.37 3.40
CA PHE A 115 -13.51 1.00 3.52
C PHE A 115 -14.87 1.04 4.23
N GLY A 116 -15.86 0.25 3.79
CA GLY A 116 -17.17 0.19 4.42
C GLY A 116 -17.14 -0.27 5.88
N LEU A 117 -16.23 -1.17 6.25
CA LEU A 117 -16.08 -1.64 7.63
C LEU A 117 -15.44 -0.59 8.55
N TRP A 118 -14.46 0.18 8.07
CA TRP A 118 -13.58 0.96 8.94
C TRP A 118 -13.63 2.47 8.75
N ALA A 119 -14.20 3.00 7.64
CA ALA A 119 -14.15 4.43 7.32
C ALA A 119 -14.69 5.33 8.43
N HIS A 120 -15.74 4.89 9.11
CA HIS A 120 -16.42 5.60 10.19
C HIS A 120 -15.83 5.33 11.59
N LEU A 121 -14.90 4.37 11.69
CA LEU A 121 -14.27 4.02 12.96
C LEU A 121 -13.04 4.91 13.19
N HIS A 122 -13.23 5.93 14.04
CA HIS A 122 -12.20 6.90 14.42
C HIS A 122 -11.74 6.76 15.87
N ALA A 123 -12.50 6.06 16.71
CA ALA A 123 -12.20 5.85 18.12
C ALA A 123 -12.15 4.36 18.43
N ALA A 124 -11.36 4.00 19.44
CA ALA A 124 -11.30 2.64 19.94
C ALA A 124 -12.61 2.29 20.69
N PRO A 125 -13.05 1.02 20.63
CA PRO A 125 -14.21 0.57 21.40
C PRO A 125 -13.95 0.72 22.92
N SER A 126 -15.03 0.92 23.67
CA SER A 126 -14.96 1.09 25.12
C SER A 126 -14.41 -0.16 25.81
N VAL A 127 -13.50 0.08 26.76
CA VAL A 127 -12.88 -0.96 27.58
C VAL A 127 -13.74 -1.22 28.80
N THR A 128 -14.00 -2.47 29.11
CA THR A 128 -14.71 -2.90 30.33
C THR A 128 -13.72 -3.08 31.49
N ARG A 129 -12.80 -4.06 31.38
CA ARG A 129 -11.75 -4.35 32.38
C ARG A 129 -10.54 -4.98 31.69
N ASP A 130 -9.33 -4.71 32.19
CA ASP A 130 -8.09 -5.37 31.73
C ASP A 130 -7.89 -5.35 30.21
N ARG A 131 -8.16 -4.19 29.58
CA ARG A 131 -8.10 -3.99 28.11
C ARG A 131 -9.08 -4.84 27.28
N ARG A 132 -10.03 -5.51 27.92
CA ARG A 132 -11.11 -6.25 27.25
C ARG A 132 -12.28 -5.34 26.91
N THR A 133 -12.90 -5.63 25.77
CA THR A 133 -14.09 -4.94 25.26
C THR A 133 -15.32 -5.84 25.41
N GLU A 134 -16.52 -5.26 25.26
CA GLU A 134 -17.78 -6.04 25.21
C GLU A 134 -17.99 -6.72 23.84
N LEU A 135 -17.03 -6.58 22.93
CA LEU A 135 -17.13 -7.13 21.59
C LEU A 135 -16.84 -8.63 21.61
N THR A 136 -17.67 -9.39 20.91
CA THR A 136 -17.54 -10.85 20.78
C THR A 136 -16.54 -11.19 19.69
N ALA A 137 -15.60 -12.08 20.00
CA ALA A 137 -14.70 -12.66 19.01
C ALA A 137 -15.42 -13.62 18.07
N VAL A 138 -14.82 -13.90 16.91
CA VAL A 138 -15.28 -15.01 16.06
C VAL A 138 -15.05 -16.33 16.81
N PRO A 139 -16.03 -17.27 16.83
CA PRO A 139 -15.89 -18.53 17.55
C PRO A 139 -14.63 -19.30 17.14
N ARG A 140 -13.93 -19.86 18.14
CA ARG A 140 -12.64 -20.55 17.93
C ARG A 140 -12.72 -21.69 16.94
N ASP A 141 -13.83 -22.45 16.92
CA ASP A 141 -14.03 -23.56 15.99
C ASP A 141 -14.05 -23.09 14.52
N ILE A 142 -14.61 -21.90 14.27
CA ILE A 142 -14.63 -21.28 12.93
C ILE A 142 -13.23 -20.82 12.54
N VAL A 143 -12.50 -20.20 13.47
CA VAL A 143 -11.11 -19.75 13.24
C VAL A 143 -10.21 -20.95 12.94
N ALA A 144 -10.28 -22.00 13.76
CA ALA A 144 -9.52 -23.23 13.58
C ALA A 144 -9.82 -23.87 12.22
N SER A 145 -11.10 -23.92 11.81
CA SER A 145 -11.47 -24.44 10.49
C SER A 145 -10.81 -23.67 9.33
N TYR A 146 -10.59 -22.35 9.45
CA TYR A 146 -9.89 -21.57 8.44
C TYR A 146 -8.38 -21.80 8.48
N GLU A 147 -7.79 -21.88 9.67
CA GLU A 147 -6.36 -22.17 9.86
C GLU A 147 -6.01 -23.57 9.36
N ASP A 148 -6.85 -24.58 9.63
CA ASP A 148 -6.68 -25.96 9.16
C ASP A 148 -6.76 -26.07 7.63
N ALA A 149 -7.69 -25.34 7.00
CA ALA A 149 -7.81 -25.29 5.55
C ALA A 149 -6.57 -24.68 4.90
N LEU A 150 -6.01 -23.64 5.53
CA LEU A 150 -4.78 -22.98 5.08
C LEU A 150 -3.55 -23.89 5.29
N ALA A 151 -3.47 -24.59 6.42
CA ALA A 151 -2.39 -25.53 6.72
C ALA A 151 -2.40 -26.77 5.81
N SER A 152 -3.59 -27.27 5.48
CA SER A 152 -3.78 -28.43 4.60
C SER A 152 -3.72 -28.09 3.10
N ASN A 153 -3.45 -26.82 2.77
CA ASN A 153 -3.45 -26.29 1.41
C ASN A 153 -4.77 -26.55 0.64
N ALA A 154 -5.90 -26.66 1.36
CA ALA A 154 -7.24 -26.81 0.82
C ALA A 154 -7.83 -25.43 0.49
N ILE A 155 -7.19 -24.74 -0.47
CA ILE A 155 -7.43 -23.33 -0.75
C ILE A 155 -8.29 -23.21 -2.02
N ASP A 156 -9.47 -22.60 -1.88
CA ASP A 156 -10.35 -22.26 -2.98
C ASP A 156 -10.87 -20.82 -2.83
N PRO A 157 -11.38 -20.20 -3.92
CA PRO A 157 -12.01 -18.88 -3.84
C PRO A 157 -13.21 -18.84 -2.86
N GLY A 158 -13.85 -19.97 -2.60
CA GLY A 158 -14.96 -20.09 -1.65
C GLY A 158 -14.54 -19.87 -0.19
N LEU A 159 -13.35 -20.34 0.19
CA LEU A 159 -12.74 -20.15 1.50
C LEU A 159 -12.48 -18.67 1.74
N LEU A 160 -11.94 -17.96 0.74
CA LEU A 160 -11.73 -16.52 0.80
C LEU A 160 -13.05 -15.80 1.09
N LEU A 161 -14.12 -16.10 0.35
CA LEU A 161 -15.43 -15.49 0.56
C LEU A 161 -16.04 -15.80 1.94
N ARG A 162 -15.85 -17.01 2.48
CA ARG A 162 -16.28 -17.37 3.84
C ARG A 162 -15.54 -16.55 4.90
N ILE A 163 -14.21 -16.42 4.77
CA ILE A 163 -13.41 -15.60 5.68
C ILE A 163 -13.86 -14.15 5.60
N GLU A 164 -14.07 -13.61 4.40
CA GLU A 164 -14.55 -12.23 4.19
C GLU A 164 -15.93 -11.97 4.83
N LYS A 165 -16.82 -12.97 4.83
CA LYS A 165 -18.11 -12.91 5.53
C LYS A 165 -17.93 -12.84 7.04
N SER A 166 -17.03 -13.66 7.61
CA SER A 166 -16.68 -13.60 9.03
C SER A 166 -16.04 -12.27 9.42
N VAL A 167 -15.15 -11.72 8.59
CA VAL A 167 -14.54 -10.39 8.79
C VAL A 167 -15.60 -9.28 8.76
N SER A 168 -16.58 -9.39 7.85
CA SER A 168 -17.68 -8.42 7.78
C SER A 168 -18.57 -8.45 9.02
N ALA A 169 -18.74 -9.61 9.64
CA ALA A 169 -19.48 -9.78 10.89
C ALA A 169 -18.70 -9.31 12.12
N ALA A 170 -17.36 -9.38 12.09
CA ALA A 170 -16.47 -8.98 13.18
C ALA A 170 -15.40 -7.97 12.70
N PRO A 171 -15.72 -6.67 12.58
CA PRO A 171 -14.83 -5.68 11.97
C PRO A 171 -13.48 -5.49 12.67
N TYR A 172 -13.39 -5.81 13.97
CA TYR A 172 -12.16 -5.70 14.77
C TYR A 172 -11.30 -6.97 14.73
N TRP A 173 -11.76 -8.04 14.06
CA TRP A 173 -11.03 -9.29 13.92
C TRP A 173 -9.99 -9.18 12.78
N LEU A 174 -8.88 -8.50 13.06
CA LEU A 174 -7.82 -8.25 12.08
C LEU A 174 -7.10 -9.53 11.64
N ARG A 175 -7.03 -10.53 12.53
CA ARG A 175 -6.57 -11.88 12.21
C ARG A 175 -7.32 -12.50 11.03
N GLY A 176 -8.63 -12.24 10.90
CA GLY A 176 -9.40 -12.71 9.75
C GLY A 176 -8.96 -12.06 8.43
N SER A 177 -8.55 -10.78 8.46
CA SER A 177 -7.99 -10.12 7.28
C SER A 177 -6.59 -10.62 6.92
N PHE A 178 -5.78 -11.00 7.92
CA PHE A 178 -4.52 -11.70 7.69
C PHE A 178 -4.74 -13.07 7.01
N LEU A 179 -5.70 -13.87 7.49
CA LEU A 179 -6.06 -15.14 6.86
C LEU A 179 -6.59 -14.95 5.44
N ALA A 180 -7.46 -13.96 5.21
CA ALA A 180 -7.95 -13.62 3.88
C ALA A 180 -6.82 -13.24 2.90
N ALA A 181 -5.89 -12.40 3.35
CA ALA A 181 -4.73 -12.03 2.53
C ALA A 181 -3.80 -13.23 2.27
N SER A 182 -3.64 -14.13 3.24
CA SER A 182 -2.84 -15.35 3.08
C SER A 182 -3.47 -16.31 2.07
N VAL A 183 -4.80 -16.48 2.12
CA VAL A 183 -5.56 -17.24 1.11
C VAL A 183 -5.43 -16.59 -0.27
N ALA A 184 -5.61 -15.27 -0.37
CA ALA A 184 -5.48 -14.54 -1.62
C ALA A 184 -4.08 -14.69 -2.24
N ALA A 185 -3.02 -14.58 -1.42
CA ALA A 185 -1.64 -14.79 -1.88
C ALA A 185 -1.43 -16.21 -2.43
N ARG A 186 -1.98 -17.24 -1.78
CA ARG A 186 -1.89 -18.64 -2.24
C ARG A 186 -2.70 -18.92 -3.51
N LEU A 187 -3.69 -18.09 -3.80
CA LEU A 187 -4.46 -18.10 -5.05
C LEU A 187 -3.82 -17.21 -6.14
N GLU A 188 -2.58 -16.73 -5.94
CA GLU A 188 -1.87 -15.82 -6.85
C GLU A 188 -2.57 -14.46 -7.04
N MET A 189 -3.38 -14.04 -6.06
CA MET A 189 -4.12 -12.78 -6.06
C MET A 189 -3.34 -11.68 -5.32
N ASN A 190 -2.14 -11.38 -5.80
CA ASN A 190 -1.19 -10.51 -5.08
C ASN A 190 -1.75 -9.10 -4.83
N GLU A 191 -2.44 -8.51 -5.80
CA GLU A 191 -3.06 -7.18 -5.64
C GLU A 191 -4.15 -7.17 -4.56
N VAL A 192 -4.89 -8.27 -4.42
CA VAL A 192 -5.90 -8.46 -3.37
C VAL A 192 -5.22 -8.56 -2.01
N ALA A 193 -4.23 -9.44 -1.88
CA ALA A 193 -3.49 -9.62 -0.63
C ALA A 193 -2.86 -8.30 -0.15
N ASP A 194 -2.24 -7.55 -1.06
CA ASP A 194 -1.65 -6.24 -0.80
C ASP A 194 -2.69 -5.19 -0.43
N GLY A 195 -3.80 -5.11 -1.18
CA GLY A 195 -4.89 -4.20 -0.89
C GLY A 195 -5.46 -4.41 0.53
N ILE A 196 -5.63 -5.67 0.93
CA ILE A 196 -6.08 -6.05 2.27
C ILE A 196 -5.04 -5.62 3.33
N ARG A 197 -3.76 -5.96 3.14
CA ARG A 197 -2.67 -5.57 4.06
C ARG A 197 -2.64 -4.07 4.29
N GLN A 198 -2.59 -3.29 3.22
CA GLN A 198 -2.48 -1.84 3.32
C GLN A 198 -3.71 -1.21 3.97
N ALA A 199 -4.91 -1.73 3.71
CA ALA A 199 -6.13 -1.26 4.38
C ALA A 199 -6.10 -1.53 5.89
N CYS A 200 -5.63 -2.72 6.31
CA CYS A 200 -5.47 -3.08 7.73
C CYS A 200 -4.46 -2.14 8.42
N ALA A 201 -3.29 -1.95 7.81
CA ALA A 201 -2.25 -1.08 8.33
C ALA A 201 -2.74 0.37 8.49
N ARG A 202 -3.50 0.89 7.52
CA ARG A 202 -4.11 2.23 7.61
C ARG A 202 -5.12 2.33 8.76
N PHE A 203 -5.92 1.30 9.00
CA PHE A 203 -6.89 1.28 10.07
C PHE A 203 -6.23 1.27 11.46
N VAL A 204 -5.23 0.40 11.67
CA VAL A 204 -4.49 0.34 12.93
C VAL A 204 -3.69 1.62 13.17
N ARG A 205 -3.08 2.21 12.14
CA ARG A 205 -2.40 3.51 12.27
C ARG A 205 -3.35 4.64 12.66
N ARG A 206 -4.60 4.60 12.19
CA ARG A 206 -5.63 5.58 12.56
C ARG A 206 -6.11 5.40 13.99
N VAL A 207 -6.22 4.16 14.47
CA VAL A 207 -6.68 3.83 15.83
C VAL A 207 -5.63 2.92 16.51
N PRO A 208 -4.49 3.49 16.97
CA PRO A 208 -3.37 2.69 17.49
C PRO A 208 -3.71 1.91 18.77
N ALA A 209 -4.68 2.39 19.54
CA ALA A 209 -5.16 1.70 20.74
C ALA A 209 -5.66 0.27 20.46
N LEU A 210 -6.05 -0.08 19.22
CA LEU A 210 -6.45 -1.43 18.85
C LEU A 210 -5.36 -2.48 19.11
N MET A 211 -4.08 -2.08 19.14
CA MET A 211 -2.96 -2.99 19.41
C MET A 211 -2.94 -3.51 20.85
N GLU A 212 -3.60 -2.82 21.78
CA GLU A 212 -3.64 -3.21 23.19
C GLU A 212 -4.96 -3.87 23.61
N LEU A 213 -5.97 -3.86 22.73
CA LEU A 213 -7.33 -4.29 23.08
C LEU A 213 -7.59 -5.76 22.79
N CYS A 214 -8.48 -6.31 23.61
CA CYS A 214 -8.97 -7.69 23.48
C CYS A 214 -10.49 -7.74 23.35
N PHE A 215 -10.99 -8.82 22.76
CA PHE A 215 -12.39 -9.21 22.80
C PHE A 215 -12.81 -9.64 24.21
N SER A 216 -14.11 -9.87 24.41
CA SER A 216 -14.69 -10.29 25.68
C SER A 216 -14.14 -11.63 26.20
N ASP A 217 -13.73 -12.53 25.29
CA ASP A 217 -13.09 -13.81 25.62
C ASP A 217 -11.57 -13.71 25.90
N GLY A 218 -11.01 -12.50 25.82
CA GLY A 218 -9.59 -12.21 26.04
C GLY A 218 -8.69 -12.38 24.83
N THR A 219 -9.21 -12.79 23.66
CA THR A 219 -8.43 -12.83 22.43
C THR A 219 -8.05 -11.41 21.99
N ALA A 220 -6.79 -11.20 21.58
CA ALA A 220 -6.32 -9.89 21.14
C ALA A 220 -6.94 -9.50 19.78
N PHE A 221 -7.18 -8.21 19.56
CA PHE A 221 -7.60 -7.71 18.26
C PHE A 221 -6.50 -7.84 17.21
N VAL A 222 -5.26 -7.58 17.63
CA VAL A 222 -4.05 -7.72 16.83
C VAL A 222 -3.08 -8.63 17.57
N ASP A 223 -2.86 -9.83 17.04
CA ASP A 223 -1.83 -10.75 17.50
C ASP A 223 -0.48 -10.45 16.83
N ALA A 224 0.60 -10.95 17.43
CA ALA A 224 1.97 -10.76 16.96
C ALA A 224 2.18 -11.06 15.46
N PRO A 225 1.75 -12.21 14.91
CA PRO A 225 1.91 -12.49 13.48
C PRO A 225 1.10 -11.54 12.59
N THR A 226 -0.12 -11.14 12.98
CA THR A 226 -0.89 -10.16 12.20
C THR A 226 -0.21 -8.79 12.22
N LEU A 227 0.40 -8.39 13.34
CA LEU A 227 1.18 -7.16 13.43
C LEU A 227 2.42 -7.20 12.52
N ALA A 228 3.15 -8.32 12.54
CA ALA A 228 4.34 -8.51 11.73
C ALA A 228 4.02 -8.46 10.22
N TRP A 229 2.95 -9.13 9.80
CA TRP A 229 2.42 -9.03 8.44
C TRP A 229 2.04 -7.61 8.03
N MET A 230 1.33 -6.85 8.87
CA MET A 230 0.93 -5.47 8.55
C MET A 230 2.12 -4.52 8.44
N THR A 231 3.17 -4.74 9.22
CA THR A 231 4.39 -3.94 9.21
C THR A 231 5.37 -4.35 8.09
N GLY A 232 5.07 -5.42 7.36
CA GLY A 232 5.93 -5.94 6.30
C GLY A 232 7.18 -6.65 6.82
N THR A 233 7.22 -7.01 8.11
CA THR A 233 8.35 -7.71 8.71
C THR A 233 8.36 -9.21 8.41
N ASP A 234 7.21 -9.78 8.04
CA ASP A 234 7.06 -11.19 7.64
C ASP A 234 7.20 -11.44 6.13
N GLY A 235 7.32 -10.40 5.30
CA GLY A 235 7.39 -10.56 3.84
C GLY A 235 7.73 -9.26 3.13
N ALA A 236 9.02 -8.99 2.98
CA ALA A 236 9.52 -7.82 2.26
C ALA A 236 9.78 -8.16 0.79
N GLU A 237 8.76 -7.99 -0.05
CA GLU A 237 8.98 -7.55 -1.43
C GLU A 237 8.62 -6.07 -1.55
N SER A 238 9.53 -5.29 -2.15
CA SER A 238 9.32 -3.98 -2.78
C SER A 238 9.27 -2.69 -1.94
N SER A 239 10.12 -2.54 -0.92
CA SER A 239 10.74 -1.22 -0.69
C SER A 239 12.12 -1.40 -0.07
N GLY A 240 13.14 -0.83 -0.73
CA GLY A 240 14.55 -1.01 -0.39
C GLY A 240 14.87 -0.62 1.05
N SER A 241 14.80 -1.61 1.94
CA SER A 241 15.53 -1.61 3.19
C SER A 241 16.99 -1.98 2.86
N PRO A 242 17.99 -1.36 3.51
CA PRO A 242 19.40 -1.76 3.37
C PRO A 242 19.67 -3.23 3.77
N VAL A 243 18.66 -3.96 4.25
CA VAL A 243 18.66 -5.39 4.57
C VAL A 243 18.41 -6.29 3.34
N GLN A 244 17.89 -5.77 2.22
CA GLN A 244 17.53 -6.61 1.06
C GLN A 244 18.75 -7.27 0.39
N GLU A 245 19.92 -6.63 0.46
CA GLU A 245 21.20 -7.21 0.02
C GLU A 245 21.50 -8.55 0.71
N TYR A 246 20.99 -8.75 1.93
CA TYR A 246 21.20 -9.95 2.74
C TYR A 246 19.93 -10.81 2.90
N ALA A 247 18.88 -10.55 2.12
CA ALA A 247 17.65 -11.35 2.17
C ALA A 247 17.91 -12.82 1.81
N GLY A 248 18.66 -13.08 0.73
CA GLY A 248 19.04 -14.44 0.34
C GLY A 248 19.88 -15.17 1.40
N LEU A 249 20.76 -14.43 2.09
CA LEU A 249 21.53 -14.97 3.21
C LEU A 249 20.63 -15.36 4.39
N ARG A 250 19.63 -14.52 4.71
CA ARG A 250 18.67 -14.82 5.77
C ARG A 250 17.91 -16.10 5.45
N ASP A 251 17.44 -16.27 4.22
CA ASP A 251 16.69 -17.47 3.81
C ASP A 251 17.58 -18.73 3.86
N GLU A 252 18.84 -18.64 3.41
CA GLU A 252 19.83 -19.72 3.55
C GLU A 252 19.99 -20.14 5.02
N LEU A 253 20.24 -19.18 5.92
CA LEU A 253 20.43 -19.48 7.34
C LEU A 253 19.14 -20.01 8.00
N VAL A 254 17.97 -19.54 7.61
CA VAL A 254 16.67 -20.08 8.08
C VAL A 254 16.52 -21.54 7.67
N THR A 255 16.80 -21.87 6.40
CA THR A 255 16.68 -23.25 5.92
C THR A 255 17.65 -24.19 6.64
N GLN A 256 18.91 -23.80 6.80
CA GLN A 256 19.90 -24.56 7.57
C GLN A 256 19.48 -24.73 9.04
N LEU A 257 18.98 -23.67 9.67
CA LEU A 257 18.52 -23.72 11.06
C LEU A 257 17.33 -24.67 11.27
N ASN A 258 16.46 -24.79 10.27
CA ASN A 258 15.30 -25.67 10.29
C ASN A 258 15.67 -27.13 10.03
N GLN A 259 16.67 -27.39 9.18
CA GLN A 259 17.05 -28.74 8.76
C GLN A 259 18.12 -29.37 9.66
N GLU A 260 19.15 -28.61 10.02
CA GLU A 260 20.38 -29.13 10.62
C GLU A 260 20.63 -28.58 12.05
N GLY A 261 19.92 -27.50 12.41
CA GLY A 261 19.91 -26.97 13.77
C GLY A 261 20.89 -25.83 14.02
N VAL A 262 21.04 -25.46 15.30
CA VAL A 262 21.74 -24.24 15.73
C VAL A 262 23.26 -24.31 15.49
N GLU A 263 23.86 -25.48 15.67
CA GLU A 263 25.31 -25.67 15.55
C GLU A 263 25.82 -25.33 14.15
N VAL A 264 25.11 -25.77 13.11
CA VAL A 264 25.46 -25.51 11.72
C VAL A 264 25.40 -24.01 11.40
N VAL A 265 24.40 -23.30 11.90
CA VAL A 265 24.28 -21.85 11.71
C VAL A 265 25.43 -21.11 12.41
N LEU A 266 25.88 -21.57 13.58
CA LEU A 266 27.01 -20.96 14.27
C LEU A 266 28.34 -21.21 13.55
N LEU A 267 28.56 -22.43 13.04
CA LEU A 267 29.72 -22.75 12.20
C LEU A 267 29.70 -21.92 10.92
N ARG A 268 28.55 -21.80 10.27
CA ARG A 268 28.36 -20.99 9.08
C ARG A 268 28.65 -19.51 9.34
N LEU A 269 28.14 -18.98 10.45
CA LEU A 269 28.44 -17.61 10.88
C LEU A 269 29.96 -17.44 11.08
N GLN A 270 30.63 -18.39 11.73
CA GLN A 270 32.08 -18.33 11.93
C GLN A 270 32.86 -18.34 10.61
N GLU A 271 32.46 -19.17 9.63
CA GLU A 271 33.04 -19.15 8.28
C GLU A 271 32.88 -17.78 7.62
N MET A 272 31.70 -17.19 7.71
CA MET A 272 31.41 -15.88 7.13
C MET A 272 32.21 -14.76 7.81
N GLN A 273 32.43 -14.86 9.13
CA GLN A 273 33.31 -13.93 9.85
C GLN A 273 34.75 -13.97 9.34
N ALA A 274 35.22 -15.14 8.87
CA ALA A 274 36.56 -15.30 8.30
C ALA A 274 36.62 -14.92 6.81
N ALA A 275 35.55 -15.18 6.05
CA ALA A 275 35.51 -14.95 4.61
C ALA A 275 35.30 -13.47 4.24
N TYR A 276 34.46 -12.75 4.99
CA TYR A 276 34.13 -11.36 4.68
C TYR A 276 35.25 -10.41 5.13
N ARG A 277 35.78 -9.64 4.17
CA ARG A 277 36.80 -8.61 4.44
C ARG A 277 36.21 -7.35 5.05
N ALA A 278 35.05 -6.92 4.58
CA ALA A 278 34.41 -5.69 5.06
C ALA A 278 33.66 -5.94 6.39
N PRO A 279 33.88 -5.11 7.43
CA PRO A 279 33.17 -5.24 8.70
C PRO A 279 31.67 -5.03 8.55
N ARG A 280 31.21 -4.26 7.55
CA ARG A 280 29.78 -4.11 7.22
C ARG A 280 29.09 -5.46 7.01
N GLN A 281 29.62 -6.28 6.11
CA GLN A 281 29.06 -7.60 5.77
C GLN A 281 29.03 -8.52 7.00
N ARG A 282 30.11 -8.50 7.78
CA ARG A 282 30.24 -9.26 9.03
C ARG A 282 29.19 -8.86 10.06
N CYS A 283 28.93 -7.55 10.21
CA CYS A 283 27.93 -7.04 11.13
C CYS A 283 26.52 -7.48 10.72
N TYR A 284 26.16 -7.34 9.44
CA TYR A 284 24.86 -7.79 8.95
C TYR A 284 24.65 -9.29 9.13
N ALA A 285 25.62 -10.12 8.78
CA ALA A 285 25.54 -11.57 8.99
C ALA A 285 25.36 -11.93 10.47
N THR A 286 26.03 -11.22 11.38
CA THR A 286 25.94 -11.46 12.82
C THR A 286 24.56 -11.07 13.37
N VAL A 287 24.01 -9.94 12.94
CA VAL A 287 22.67 -9.49 13.37
C VAL A 287 21.60 -10.46 12.87
N ILE A 288 21.67 -10.89 11.60
CA ILE A 288 20.75 -11.88 11.03
C ILE A 288 20.80 -13.18 11.83
N ALA A 289 22.00 -13.69 12.11
CA ALA A 289 22.15 -14.89 12.93
C ALA A 289 21.62 -14.68 14.36
N ALA A 290 21.87 -13.53 14.97
CA ALA A 290 21.35 -13.20 16.30
C ALA A 290 19.82 -13.21 16.34
N ASP A 291 19.15 -12.62 15.35
CA ASP A 291 17.68 -12.63 15.24
C ASP A 291 17.13 -14.05 15.13
N LEU A 292 17.78 -14.90 14.34
CA LEU A 292 17.40 -16.31 14.17
C LEU A 292 17.59 -17.13 15.45
N LEU A 293 18.69 -16.89 16.19
CA LEU A 293 18.97 -17.54 17.46
C LEU A 293 18.00 -17.09 18.56
N ALA A 294 17.63 -15.80 18.59
CA ALA A 294 16.62 -15.28 19.50
C ALA A 294 15.26 -15.96 19.29
N ALA A 295 14.87 -16.16 18.02
CA ALA A 295 13.64 -16.89 17.67
C ALA A 295 13.62 -18.35 18.14
N ARG A 296 14.80 -18.96 18.38
CA ARG A 296 14.95 -20.32 18.95
C ARG A 296 15.12 -20.35 20.46
N GLY A 297 14.96 -19.20 21.14
CA GLY A 297 15.04 -19.10 22.59
C GLY A 297 16.44 -18.79 23.15
N LEU A 298 17.44 -18.55 22.29
CA LEU A 298 18.80 -18.17 22.69
C LEU A 298 18.97 -16.66 22.80
N ALA A 299 18.05 -15.99 23.50
CA ALA A 299 18.00 -14.53 23.58
C ALA A 299 19.25 -13.91 24.22
N TRP A 300 19.87 -14.59 25.20
CA TRP A 300 21.10 -14.10 25.83
C TRP A 300 22.27 -14.03 24.84
N LEU A 301 22.40 -15.03 23.97
CA LEU A 301 23.46 -15.09 22.96
C LEU A 301 23.21 -14.07 21.86
N ALA A 302 21.95 -13.94 21.40
CA ALA A 302 21.56 -12.92 20.45
C ALA A 302 21.89 -11.51 20.97
N SER A 303 21.60 -11.24 22.25
CA SER A 303 21.92 -9.96 22.87
C SER A 303 23.43 -9.69 22.93
N ASP A 304 24.25 -10.70 23.25
CA ASP A 304 25.71 -10.54 23.30
C ASP A 304 26.29 -10.30 21.90
N LEU A 305 25.80 -11.04 20.88
CA LEU A 305 26.17 -10.85 19.48
C LEU A 305 25.84 -9.43 18.99
N CYS A 306 24.63 -8.95 19.26
CA CYS A 306 24.22 -7.59 18.91
C CYS A 306 25.04 -6.53 19.66
N ALA A 307 25.34 -6.73 20.94
CA ALA A 307 26.18 -5.82 21.71
C ALA A 307 27.63 -5.79 21.19
N ASN A 308 28.15 -6.92 20.72
CA ASN A 308 29.46 -6.97 20.06
C ASN A 308 29.45 -6.21 18.73
N VAL A 309 28.43 -6.42 17.89
CA VAL A 309 28.27 -5.65 16.64
C VAL A 309 28.22 -4.15 16.91
N ALA A 310 27.47 -3.71 17.92
CA ALA A 310 27.39 -2.31 18.30
C ALA A 310 28.77 -1.73 18.69
N ARG A 311 29.57 -2.48 19.47
CA ARG A 311 30.95 -2.08 19.83
C ARG A 311 31.85 -1.97 18.60
N VAL A 312 31.77 -2.94 17.68
CA VAL A 312 32.54 -2.93 16.43
C VAL A 312 32.17 -1.73 15.57
N MET A 313 30.88 -1.44 15.42
CA MET A 313 30.39 -0.29 14.65
C MET A 313 30.86 1.05 15.24
N GLN A 314 30.91 1.17 16.57
CA GLN A 314 31.39 2.39 17.23
C GLN A 314 32.90 2.59 17.10
N ALA A 315 33.67 1.51 17.11
CA ALA A 315 35.13 1.57 17.05
C ALA A 315 35.69 1.68 15.63
N THR A 316 34.90 1.33 14.60
CA THR A 316 35.39 1.24 13.21
C THR A 316 35.14 2.54 12.45
N PRO A 317 36.18 3.22 11.95
CA PRO A 317 36.02 4.42 11.13
C PRO A 317 35.44 4.09 9.75
N ALA A 318 34.78 5.07 9.11
CA ALA A 318 34.12 4.89 7.81
C ALA A 318 35.04 4.33 6.72
N ALA A 319 36.34 4.68 6.73
CA ALA A 319 37.33 4.17 5.78
C ALA A 319 37.56 2.65 5.88
N GLN A 320 37.45 2.10 7.08
CA GLN A 320 37.59 0.66 7.33
C GLN A 320 36.24 -0.06 7.23
N TRP A 321 35.13 0.68 7.31
CA TRP A 321 33.78 0.14 7.23
C TRP A 321 33.46 -0.47 5.86
N GLU A 322 33.84 0.25 4.80
CA GLU A 322 33.69 -0.17 3.39
C GLU A 322 34.97 0.17 2.60
N PRO A 323 35.99 -0.71 2.64
CA PRO A 323 37.29 -0.42 2.04
C PRO A 323 37.23 -0.25 0.52
N ASP A 324 36.39 -1.02 -0.17
CA ASP A 324 36.27 -0.98 -1.63
C ASP A 324 35.65 0.36 -2.11
N LEU A 325 34.63 0.84 -1.41
CA LEU A 325 34.03 2.16 -1.69
C LEU A 325 35.03 3.28 -1.38
N TYR A 326 35.72 3.18 -0.23
CA TYR A 326 36.71 4.17 0.16
C TYR A 326 37.87 4.24 -0.85
N GLN A 327 38.36 3.10 -1.34
CA GLN A 327 39.40 3.05 -2.37
C GLN A 327 38.93 3.70 -3.68
N LYS A 328 37.70 3.40 -4.12
CA LYS A 328 37.12 4.01 -5.32
C LYS A 328 37.01 5.53 -5.20
N LEU A 329 36.64 6.04 -4.02
CA LEU A 329 36.58 7.48 -3.76
C LEU A 329 37.97 8.11 -3.69
N LEU A 330 38.96 7.40 -3.16
CA LEU A 330 40.35 7.85 -3.10
C LEU A 330 40.97 7.98 -4.50
N GLU A 331 40.61 7.10 -5.43
CA GLU A 331 41.03 7.18 -6.83
C GLU A 331 40.41 8.37 -7.58
N GLN A 332 39.18 8.76 -7.22
CA GLN A 332 38.43 9.84 -7.90
C GLN A 332 38.68 11.22 -7.28
N HIS A 333 38.85 11.30 -5.96
CA HIS A 333 38.95 12.54 -5.18
C HIS A 333 39.99 12.46 -4.06
N PRO A 334 41.30 12.38 -4.38
CA PRO A 334 42.35 12.21 -3.37
C PRO A 334 42.50 13.42 -2.42
N ALA A 335 42.17 14.64 -2.87
CA ALA A 335 42.37 15.86 -2.10
C ALA A 335 41.40 16.03 -0.91
N GLU A 336 40.18 15.49 -1.01
CA GLU A 336 39.15 15.61 0.03
C GLU A 336 39.34 14.58 1.16
N LEU A 337 39.87 13.40 0.83
CA LEU A 337 40.03 12.30 1.79
C LEU A 337 41.34 12.38 2.60
N VAL A 338 42.38 13.06 2.10
CA VAL A 338 43.65 13.26 2.82
C VAL A 338 43.52 14.31 3.94
N SER A 339 42.68 15.33 3.77
CA SER A 339 42.47 16.39 4.77
C SER A 339 41.84 15.90 6.09
N VAL A 340 41.10 14.77 6.06
CA VAL A 340 40.48 14.19 7.25
C VAL A 340 41.49 13.49 8.16
N MET A 341 42.61 12.99 7.61
CA MET A 341 43.66 12.33 8.41
C MET A 341 44.53 13.32 9.20
N THR A 342 44.60 14.59 8.80
CA THR A 342 45.33 15.62 9.55
C THR A 342 44.50 16.24 10.68
N ALA A 343 43.17 16.19 10.61
CA ALA A 343 42.29 16.81 11.60
C ALA A 343 41.98 15.94 12.83
N VAL A 344 42.32 14.65 12.82
CA VAL A 344 42.08 13.71 13.95
C VAL A 344 43.29 13.62 14.90
N LYS A 345 44.34 14.41 14.66
CA LYS A 345 45.59 14.36 15.44
C LYS A 345 45.89 15.59 16.30
N ASP A 346 44.95 16.53 16.41
CA ASP A 346 45.04 17.69 17.32
C ASP A 346 44.02 17.61 18.46
#